data_AF-A0A955SHT5-F1
#
_entry.id   AF-A0A955SHT5-F1
#
_cell.length_a   1.000
_cell.length_b   1.000
_cell.length_c   1.000
_cell.angle_alpha   90.00
_cell.angle_beta   90.00
_cell.angle_gamma   90.00
#
_symmetry.space_group_name_H-M   'P 1'
#
loop_
_entity.id
_entity.type
_entity.pdbx_description
1 polymer ?
#
loop_
_entity_poly.entity_id
_entity_poly.type
_entity_poly.pdbx_seq_one_letter_code
_entity_poly.pdbx_strand_id
1 'polypeptide(L)' 'MSEPFLAEIRMVGFNFAPRGWAFCDGQILPINQNQSLYSLLGTTYGGDGRTSFALPDLRGRVPVHVGSGYTQGQRGGE' A
#
# COMPACT_ATOMS: atom_id res chain seq x y z
N MET A 1 16.16 3.09 -17.94
CA MET A 1 14.97 2.39 -17.39
C MET A 1 14.70 3.05 -16.06
N SER A 2 13.51 3.61 -15.82
CA SER A 2 13.25 4.36 -14.58
C SER A 2 13.30 3.40 -13.39
N GLU A 3 14.16 3.67 -12.41
CA GLU A 3 14.15 2.96 -11.13
C GLU A 3 12.79 3.15 -10.45
N PRO A 4 12.20 2.09 -9.89
CA PRO A 4 10.93 2.20 -9.17
C PRO A 4 11.11 3.00 -7.89
N PHE A 5 10.10 3.80 -7.54
CA PHE A 5 10.10 4.55 -6.28
C PHE A 5 9.59 3.68 -5.13
N LEU A 6 10.06 3.95 -3.91
CA LEU A 6 9.50 3.33 -2.72
C LEU A 6 8.04 3.78 -2.54
N ALA A 7 7.17 2.86 -2.12
CA ALA A 7 5.71 3.04 -2.03
C ALA A 7 4.99 3.20 -3.38
N GLU A 8 5.65 2.93 -4.52
CA GLU A 8 4.98 2.85 -5.81
C GLU A 8 3.98 1.68 -5.84
N ILE A 9 2.77 1.96 -6.32
CA ILE A 9 1.76 0.94 -6.59
C ILE A 9 1.74 0.68 -8.09
N ARG A 10 1.90 -0.57 -8.48
CA ARG A 10 1.90 -0.99 -9.89
C ARG A 10 0.95 -2.14 -10.11
N MET A 11 0.05 -1.98 -11.09
CA MET A 11 -0.77 -3.08 -11.59
C MET A 11 0.08 -3.95 -12.52
N VAL A 12 0.07 -5.26 -12.26
CA VAL A 12 0.90 -6.24 -12.95
C VAL A 12 0.05 -7.45 -13.33
N GLY A 13 0.40 -8.13 -14.42
CA GLY A 13 -0.31 -9.32 -14.90
C GLY A 13 0.15 -10.64 -14.25
N PHE A 14 1.14 -10.60 -13.37
CA PHE A 14 1.67 -11.78 -12.69
C PHE A 14 1.15 -11.89 -11.25
N ASN A 15 1.04 -13.12 -10.74
CA ASN A 15 0.46 -13.42 -9.42
C ASN A 15 1.53 -13.69 -8.34
N PHE A 16 2.67 -13.01 -8.39
CA PHE A 16 3.73 -13.11 -7.38
C PHE A 16 4.31 -11.73 -7.09
N ALA A 17 4.72 -11.48 -5.84
CA ALA A 17 5.45 -10.26 -5.48
C ALA A 17 6.96 -10.48 -5.71
N PRO A 18 7.59 -9.79 -6.68
CA PRO A 18 9.04 -9.87 -6.85
C PRO A 18 9.77 -9.29 -5.64
N ARG A 19 11.08 -9.55 -5.53
CA ARG A 19 11.89 -9.06 -4.41
C ARG A 19 11.81 -7.53 -4.30
N GLY A 20 11.53 -7.03 -3.10
CA GLY A 20 11.34 -5.60 -2.84
C GLY A 20 9.92 -5.08 -3.10
N TRP A 21 9.00 -5.95 -3.52
CA TRP A 21 7.58 -5.64 -3.70
C TRP A 21 6.74 -6.46 -2.73
N ALA A 22 5.53 -5.97 -2.46
CA ALA A 22 4.54 -6.65 -1.65
C ALA A 22 3.16 -6.50 -2.29
N PHE A 23 2.30 -7.49 -2.10
CA PHE A 23 0.92 -7.40 -2.57
C PHE A 23 0.13 -6.33 -1.83
N CYS A 24 -0.70 -5.60 -2.56
CA CYS A 24 -1.67 -4.66 -2.01
C CYS A 24 -2.95 -5.41 -1.57
N ASP A 25 -2.82 -6.32 -0.60
CA ASP A 25 -3.91 -7.16 -0.08
C ASP A 25 -4.38 -6.77 1.33
N GLY A 26 -3.95 -5.62 1.86
CA GLY A 26 -4.26 -5.21 3.24
C GLY A 26 -3.42 -5.88 4.32
N GLN A 27 -2.27 -6.46 3.96
CA GLN A 27 -1.40 -7.15 4.91
C GLN A 27 -0.82 -6.19 5.97
N ILE A 28 -0.65 -6.71 7.19
CA ILE A 28 -0.02 -5.99 8.30
C ILE A 28 1.48 -6.30 8.30
N LEU A 29 2.30 -5.25 8.22
CA LEU A 29 3.76 -5.35 8.22
C LEU A 29 4.34 -4.72 9.48
N PRO A 30 5.45 -5.26 10.02
CA PRO A 30 6.11 -4.70 11.17
C PRO A 30 6.94 -3.47 10.75
N ILE A 31 6.80 -2.38 11.52
CA ILE A 31 7.46 -1.09 11.26
C ILE A 31 8.98 -1.23 11.35
N ASN A 32 9.47 -2.04 12.31
CA ASN A 32 10.91 -2.21 12.55
C ASN A 32 11.69 -2.71 11.32
N GLN A 33 11.07 -3.48 10.44
CA GLN A 33 11.69 -4.01 9.21
C GLN A 33 11.40 -3.14 7.98
N ASN A 34 10.44 -2.22 8.05
CA ASN A 34 9.93 -1.45 6.91
C ASN A 34 9.81 0.05 7.22
N GLN A 35 10.76 0.60 7.98
CA GLN A 35 10.68 1.97 8.48
C GLN A 35 10.53 3.01 7.35
N SER A 36 11.25 2.82 6.24
CA SER A 36 11.17 3.74 5.10
C SER A 36 9.80 3.72 4.42
N LEU A 37 9.18 2.55 4.30
CA LEU A 37 7.83 2.40 3.76
C LEU A 37 6.77 2.97 4.72
N TYR A 38 6.94 2.72 6.02
CA TYR A 38 6.09 3.30 7.06
C TYR A 38 6.13 4.83 7.08
N SER A 39 7.30 5.45 6.92
CA SER A 39 7.41 6.91 6.85
C SER A 39 6.61 7.54 5.70
N LEU A 40 6.33 6.78 4.64
CA LEU A 40 5.53 7.23 3.50
C LEU A 40 4.03 6.94 3.66
N LEU A 41 3.68 5.72 4.12
CA LEU A 41 2.28 5.29 4.19
C LEU A 41 1.61 5.63 5.54
N GLY A 42 2.40 5.76 6.61
CA GLY A 42 1.92 5.86 7.98
C GLY A 42 0.96 4.72 8.33
N THR A 43 -0.10 5.06 9.04
CA THR A 43 -1.22 4.16 9.36
C THR A 43 -2.43 4.38 8.47
N THR A 44 -2.26 5.00 7.30
CA THR A 44 -3.37 5.39 6.40
C THR A 44 -4.28 4.22 6.03
N TYR A 45 -3.70 3.02 5.88
CA TYR A 45 -4.43 1.81 5.51
C TYR A 45 -4.74 0.89 6.72
N GLY A 46 -4.37 1.30 7.94
CA GLY A 46 -4.53 0.54 9.17
C GLY A 46 -3.21 0.20 9.89
N GLY A 47 -3.31 -0.66 10.90
CA GLY A 47 -2.24 -0.98 11.84
C GLY A 47 -2.26 -0.12 13.10
N ASP A 48 -1.37 -0.43 14.04
CA ASP A 48 -1.32 0.24 15.36
C ASP A 48 -0.42 1.49 15.36
N GLY A 49 0.42 1.69 14.33
CA GLY A 49 1.32 2.84 14.22
C GLY A 49 2.51 2.85 15.18
N ARG A 50 2.57 1.90 16.12
CA ARG A 50 3.68 1.73 17.06
C ARG A 50 4.59 0.59 16.65
N THR A 51 4.01 -0.56 16.36
CA THR A 51 4.74 -1.78 15.99
C THR A 51 4.45 -2.23 14.56
N SER A 52 3.30 -1.85 14.01
CA SER A 52 2.79 -2.34 12.75
C SER A 52 2.02 -1.28 11.96
N PHE A 53 1.99 -1.45 10.64
CA PHE A 53 1.21 -0.66 9.70
C PHE A 53 0.63 -1.58 8.63
N ALA A 54 -0.41 -1.13 7.93
CA ALA A 54 -1.04 -1.90 6.88
C ALA A 54 -0.65 -1.40 5.48
N LEU A 55 -0.62 -2.32 4.51
CA LEU A 55 -0.61 -1.98 3.09
C LEU A 55 -2.02 -1.69 2.57
N PRO A 56 -2.17 -1.04 1.40
CA PRO A 56 -3.46 -0.92 0.72
C PRO A 56 -4.08 -2.29 0.45
N ASP A 57 -5.42 -2.36 0.41
CA ASP A 57 -6.18 -3.54 -0.03
C ASP A 57 -6.93 -3.21 -1.33
N LEU A 58 -6.33 -3.63 -2.44
CA LEU A 58 -6.82 -3.38 -3.81
C LEU A 58 -7.47 -4.62 -4.43
N ARG A 59 -7.71 -5.69 -3.67
CA ARG A 59 -8.39 -6.88 -4.18
C ARG A 59 -9.82 -6.52 -4.60
N GLY A 60 -10.14 -6.75 -5.86
CA GLY A 60 -11.44 -6.37 -6.44
C GLY A 60 -11.64 -4.86 -6.61
N ARG A 61 -10.59 -4.04 -6.45
CA ARG A 61 -10.67 -2.58 -6.53
C ARG A 61 -9.68 -2.03 -7.55
N VAL A 62 -10.03 -0.90 -8.16
CA VAL A 62 -9.14 -0.14 -9.03
C VAL A 62 -8.66 1.10 -8.27
N PRO A 63 -7.34 1.38 -8.24
CA PRO A 63 -6.83 2.60 -7.62
C PRO A 63 -7.32 3.85 -8.38
N VAL A 64 -7.79 4.85 -7.65
CA VAL A 64 -8.26 6.14 -8.18
C VAL A 64 -7.46 7.26 -7.51
N HIS A 65 -7.21 8.34 -8.25
CA HIS A 65 -6.51 9.50 -7.72
C HIS A 65 -7.30 10.17 -6.58
N VAL A 66 -6.58 10.69 -5.58
CA VAL A 66 -7.16 11.46 -4.48
C VAL A 66 -7.84 12.72 -5.03
N GLY A 67 -8.99 13.11 -4.46
CA GLY A 67 -9.71 14.29 -4.92
C GLY A 67 -10.87 14.65 -3.99
N SER A 68 -11.65 15.68 -4.35
CA SER A 68 -12.71 16.21 -3.48
C SER A 68 -13.81 15.19 -3.07
N GLY A 69 -13.89 14.02 -3.73
CA GLY A 69 -14.79 12.93 -3.36
C GLY A 69 -14.11 11.65 -2.82
N TYR A 70 -12.77 11.59 -2.82
CA TYR A 70 -12.01 10.41 -2.44
C TYR A 70 -10.83 10.80 -1.56
N THR A 71 -10.87 10.40 -0.30
CA THR A 71 -9.75 10.58 0.63
C THR A 71 -8.76 9.44 0.50
N GLN A 72 -7.47 9.72 0.74
CA GLN A 72 -6.43 8.69 0.68
C GLN A 72 -6.70 7.60 1.73
N GLY A 73 -6.62 6.33 1.32
CA GLY A 73 -6.93 5.19 2.20
C GLY A 73 -8.42 4.83 2.26
N GLN A 74 -9.32 5.63 1.67
CA GLN A 74 -10.74 5.30 1.58
C GLN A 74 -10.95 4.03 0.78
N ARG A 75 -11.60 3.04 1.40
CA ARG A 75 -12.04 1.82 0.73
C ARG A 75 -13.43 2.11 0.15
N GLY A 76 -13.50 2.20 -1.18
CA GLY A 76 -14.75 2.31 -1.94
C GLY A 76 -14.88 1.19 -2.96
N GLY A 77 -16.04 1.12 -3.62
CA GLY A 77 -16.40 0.03 -4.51
C GLY A 77 -17.05 -1.13 -3.76
N GLU A 78 -18.24 -1.50 -4.21
CA GLU A 78 -19.03 -2.66 -3.78
C GLU A 78 -18.69 -3.91 -4.62
#